data_AF-H9F911-F1
#
_entry.id   AF-H9F911-F1
#
_cell.length_a   1.000
_cell.length_b   1.000
_cell.length_c   1.000
_cell.angle_alpha   90.00
_cell.angle_beta   90.00
_cell.angle_gamma   90.00
#
_symmetry.space_group_name_H-M   'P 1'
#
loop_
_entity.id
_entity.type
_entity.pdbx_description
1 polymer ?
#
loop_
_entity_poly.entity_id
_entity_poly.type
_entity_poly.pdbx_seq_one_letter_code
_entity_poly.pdbx_strand_id
1 'polypeptide(L)'
;WLEQPFPGAVPSLRPLLRRAWPAPLFGLLFLLSSHLFPLEAVREDAFYARPLPARLFYMIPVFFAFRMRFYVAWIAAECGCIAAGFGAYPVAAKARAGGGPTLQCPPPSSPEKAASLEYDYETIRNIDCYGTDFCVRVRDGMRYWNMTVQWWLAQYIYKSAPARSYVLRSAWTMLLSAYWHGLHPGYYLSFLTIPLCLAAEGRLESALRGRLSPGGQKAWDWVHWFLKMRAYDYMCMGFVLLSLADTLRYWASIYFCIHFLALAALGLGLALGGGSPSRRKAASQPTSLAPEKLREE
;
A
#
# COMPACT_ATOMS: atom_id res chain seq x y z
N TRP A 1 21.81 11.27 13.89
CA TRP A 1 20.41 11.40 14.37
C TRP A 1 20.01 10.35 15.40
N LEU A 2 20.98 9.64 16.01
CA LEU A 2 20.76 8.73 17.14
C LEU A 2 20.79 9.46 18.49
N GLU A 3 21.23 10.72 18.52
CA GLU A 3 21.33 11.52 19.74
C GLU A 3 20.19 12.54 19.77
N GLN A 4 19.17 12.24 20.57
CA GLN A 4 18.13 13.18 20.96
C GLN A 4 18.45 13.59 22.40
N PRO A 5 19.09 14.76 22.62
CA PRO A 5 19.69 15.09 23.93
C PRO A 5 18.65 15.30 25.03
N PHE A 6 17.42 15.66 24.67
CA PHE A 6 16.34 15.97 25.61
C PHE A 6 15.06 15.18 25.28
N PRO A 7 15.06 13.84 25.40
CA PRO A 7 13.93 13.02 24.97
C PRO A 7 12.68 13.28 25.83
N GLY A 8 12.85 13.56 27.13
CA GLY A 8 11.74 13.90 28.04
C GLY A 8 11.08 15.25 27.76
N ALA A 9 11.72 16.13 26.98
CA ALA A 9 11.15 17.43 26.60
C ALA A 9 10.29 17.36 25.32
N VAL A 10 10.27 16.21 24.64
CA VAL A 10 9.58 16.05 23.36
C VAL A 10 8.07 15.91 23.60
N PRO A 11 7.23 16.81 23.06
CA PRO A 11 5.79 16.74 23.28
C PRO A 11 5.16 15.57 22.51
N SER A 12 4.84 14.47 23.19
CA SER A 12 4.28 13.25 22.59
C SER A 12 2.77 13.06 22.79
N LEU A 13 2.19 13.61 23.87
CA LEU A 13 0.77 13.38 24.21
C LEU A 13 -0.19 13.84 23.11
N ARG A 14 -0.02 15.06 22.59
CA ARG A 14 -0.90 15.60 21.54
C ARG A 14 -0.79 14.81 20.22
N PRO A 15 0.41 14.52 19.69
CA PRO A 15 0.58 13.60 18.55
C PRO A 15 -0.05 12.22 18.78
N LEU A 16 0.11 11.65 19.99
CA LEU A 16 -0.45 10.36 20.35
C LEU A 16 -1.97 10.36 20.26
N LEU A 17 -2.63 11.33 20.91
CA LEU A 17 -4.10 11.43 20.91
C LEU A 17 -4.64 11.66 19.50
N ARG A 18 -3.97 12.49 18.69
CA ARG A 18 -4.31 12.68 17.28
C ARG A 18 -4.21 11.39 16.47
N ARG A 19 -3.16 10.59 16.72
CA ARG A 19 -2.99 9.30 16.02
C ARG A 19 -3.99 8.25 16.48
N ALA A 20 -4.32 8.23 17.77
CA ALA A 20 -5.23 7.26 18.38
C ALA A 20 -6.71 7.50 18.03
N TRP A 21 -7.12 8.76 17.80
CA TRP A 21 -8.52 9.16 17.60
C TRP A 21 -9.36 8.26 16.66
N PRO A 22 -8.91 7.86 15.46
CA PRO A 22 -9.74 7.05 14.56
C PRO A 22 -9.82 5.56 14.95
N ALA A 23 -8.96 5.06 15.84
CA ALA A 23 -8.89 3.63 16.17
C ALA A 23 -10.19 3.06 16.76
N PRO A 24 -10.91 3.71 17.69
CA PRO A 24 -12.17 3.18 18.21
C PRO A 24 -13.25 2.99 17.13
N LEU A 25 -13.35 3.93 16.18
CA LEU A 25 -14.28 3.82 15.05
C LEU A 25 -13.93 2.63 14.16
N PHE A 26 -12.65 2.47 13.80
CA PHE A 26 -12.20 1.30 13.03
C PHE A 26 -12.43 -0.01 13.79
N GLY A 27 -12.21 -0.03 15.12
CA GLY A 27 -12.51 -1.19 15.96
C GLY A 27 -13.98 -1.59 15.91
N LEU A 28 -14.89 -0.62 16.06
CA LEU A 28 -16.33 -0.86 15.95
C LEU A 28 -16.73 -1.39 14.57
N LEU A 29 -16.22 -0.76 13.50
CA LEU A 29 -16.49 -1.17 12.12
C LEU A 29 -15.95 -2.57 11.80
N PHE A 30 -14.77 -2.91 12.34
CA PHE A 30 -14.21 -4.26 12.27
C PHE A 30 -15.14 -5.29 12.93
N LEU A 31 -15.56 -5.03 14.17
CA LEU A 31 -16.42 -5.95 14.93
C LEU A 31 -17.78 -6.12 14.23
N LEU A 32 -18.40 -5.03 13.79
CA LEU A 32 -19.68 -5.07 13.08
C LEU A 32 -19.58 -5.86 11.78
N SER A 33 -18.59 -5.56 10.94
CA SER A 33 -18.41 -6.25 9.66
C SER A 33 -18.08 -7.73 9.85
N SER A 34 -17.27 -8.08 10.85
CA SER A 34 -16.93 -9.48 11.14
C SER A 34 -18.11 -10.27 11.70
N HIS A 35 -19.00 -9.62 12.45
CA HIS A 35 -20.22 -10.24 12.96
C HIS A 35 -21.24 -10.47 11.84
N LEU A 36 -21.44 -9.49 10.95
CA LEU A 36 -22.40 -9.60 9.84
C LEU A 36 -21.91 -10.49 8.70
N PHE A 37 -20.59 -10.54 8.47
CA PHE A 37 -19.98 -11.25 7.35
C PHE A 37 -18.79 -12.10 7.84
N PRO A 38 -19.05 -13.16 8.63
CA PRO A 38 -17.98 -14.01 9.15
C PRO A 38 -17.22 -14.71 8.03
N LEU A 39 -15.89 -14.78 8.15
CA LEU A 39 -15.05 -15.44 7.16
C LEU A 39 -15.44 -16.92 6.98
N GLU A 40 -15.80 -17.61 8.07
CA GLU A 40 -16.11 -19.04 8.06
C GLU A 40 -17.26 -19.41 7.11
N ALA A 41 -18.19 -18.49 6.85
CA ALA A 41 -19.30 -18.75 5.93
C ALA A 41 -18.82 -19.19 4.54
N VAL A 42 -17.68 -18.68 4.05
CA VAL A 42 -17.19 -19.06 2.71
C VAL A 42 -16.63 -20.48 2.64
N ARG A 43 -16.41 -21.13 3.79
CA ARG A 43 -15.98 -22.54 3.85
C ARG A 43 -17.16 -23.51 3.78
N GLU A 44 -18.37 -23.03 4.00
CA GLU A 44 -19.58 -23.86 4.00
C GLU A 44 -20.10 -24.09 2.58
N ASP A 45 -20.57 -25.30 2.28
CA ASP A 45 -21.16 -25.62 0.97
C ASP A 45 -22.39 -24.74 0.65
N ALA A 46 -23.16 -24.37 1.67
CA ALA A 46 -24.32 -23.48 1.54
C ALA A 46 -23.97 -22.10 0.96
N PHE A 47 -22.74 -21.62 1.16
CA PHE A 47 -22.30 -20.36 0.55
C PHE A 47 -22.24 -20.45 -0.97
N TYR A 48 -21.87 -21.60 -1.51
CA TYR A 48 -21.68 -21.78 -2.95
C TYR A 48 -22.99 -21.97 -3.71
N ALA A 49 -24.09 -22.24 -3.01
CA ALA A 49 -25.45 -22.21 -3.56
C ALA A 49 -25.96 -20.77 -3.82
N ARG A 50 -25.27 -19.74 -3.30
CA ARG A 50 -25.64 -18.34 -3.51
C ARG A 50 -25.38 -17.91 -4.95
N PRO A 51 -26.19 -16.97 -5.49
CA PRO A 51 -25.98 -16.44 -6.84
C PRO A 51 -24.64 -15.70 -6.95
N LEU A 52 -24.08 -15.62 -8.16
CA LEU A 52 -22.78 -15.02 -8.40
C LEU A 52 -22.61 -13.60 -7.78
N PRO A 53 -23.57 -12.66 -7.88
CA PRO A 53 -23.43 -11.34 -7.27
C PRO A 53 -23.25 -11.39 -5.75
N ALA A 54 -23.90 -12.32 -5.06
CA ALA A 54 -23.76 -12.47 -3.61
C ALA A 54 -22.36 -12.97 -3.23
N ARG A 55 -21.79 -13.89 -4.02
CA ARG A 55 -20.42 -14.40 -3.81
C ARG A 55 -19.38 -13.31 -4.11
N LEU A 56 -19.57 -12.54 -5.18
CA LEU A 56 -18.72 -11.38 -5.49
C LEU A 56 -18.83 -10.26 -4.44
N PHE A 57 -20.02 -10.04 -3.88
CA PHE A 57 -20.21 -9.06 -2.83
C PHE A 57 -19.46 -9.46 -1.55
N TYR A 58 -19.44 -10.75 -1.19
CA TYR A 58 -18.96 -11.21 0.11
C TYR A 58 -17.46 -10.91 0.39
N MET A 59 -16.62 -10.83 -0.64
CA MET A 59 -15.21 -10.43 -0.46
C MET A 59 -15.06 -8.97 0.00
N ILE A 60 -16.03 -8.10 -0.29
CA ILE A 60 -15.99 -6.66 0.04
C ILE A 60 -16.04 -6.44 1.56
N PRO A 61 -17.05 -6.92 2.32
CA PRO A 61 -17.07 -6.76 3.76
C PRO A 61 -15.97 -7.56 4.46
N VAL A 62 -15.53 -8.70 3.91
CA VAL A 62 -14.38 -9.45 4.45
C VAL A 62 -13.10 -8.61 4.37
N PHE A 63 -12.80 -8.02 3.21
CA PHE A 63 -11.62 -7.15 3.09
C PHE A 63 -11.79 -5.85 3.88
N PHE A 64 -13.00 -5.30 3.98
CA PHE A 64 -13.28 -4.16 4.84
C PHE A 64 -12.94 -4.46 6.30
N ALA A 65 -13.45 -5.57 6.85
CA ALA A 65 -13.12 -6.02 8.20
C ALA A 65 -11.62 -6.22 8.38
N PHE A 66 -10.96 -6.85 7.40
CA PHE A 66 -9.51 -7.02 7.39
C PHE A 66 -8.77 -5.67 7.47
N ARG A 67 -9.12 -4.69 6.63
CA ARG A 67 -8.52 -3.35 6.68
C ARG A 67 -8.73 -2.67 8.02
N MET A 68 -9.96 -2.64 8.52
CA MET A 68 -10.29 -2.01 9.80
C MET A 68 -9.47 -2.61 10.95
N ARG A 69 -9.32 -3.94 10.98
CA ARG A 69 -8.48 -4.64 11.97
C ARG A 69 -7.02 -4.18 11.91
N PHE A 70 -6.44 -4.11 10.71
CA PHE A 70 -5.06 -3.67 10.53
C PHE A 70 -4.86 -2.18 10.78
N TYR A 71 -5.85 -1.33 10.48
CA TYR A 71 -5.81 0.09 10.83
C TYR A 71 -5.69 0.27 12.33
N VAL A 72 -6.50 -0.44 13.12
CA VAL A 72 -6.39 -0.44 14.59
C VAL A 72 -5.02 -0.92 15.04
N ALA A 73 -4.55 -2.07 14.53
CA ALA A 73 -3.28 -2.65 14.95
C ALA A 73 -2.09 -1.72 14.67
N TRP A 74 -2.02 -1.11 13.49
CA TRP A 74 -0.93 -0.20 13.15
C TRP A 74 -1.04 1.15 13.86
N ILE A 75 -2.23 1.70 14.01
CA ILE A 75 -2.41 2.91 14.84
C ILE A 75 -1.94 2.65 16.27
N ALA A 76 -2.31 1.52 16.87
CA ALA A 76 -1.88 1.16 18.21
C ALA A 76 -0.35 1.00 18.31
N ALA A 77 0.27 0.32 17.35
CA ALA A 77 1.73 0.17 17.30
C ALA A 77 2.44 1.53 17.18
N GLU A 78 1.93 2.41 16.31
CA GLU A 78 2.46 3.76 16.15
C GLU A 78 2.26 4.61 17.41
N CYS A 79 1.11 4.53 18.08
CA CYS A 79 0.89 5.17 19.37
C CYS A 79 1.88 4.68 20.45
N GLY A 80 2.22 3.39 20.45
CA GLY A 80 3.26 2.84 21.32
C GLY A 80 4.63 3.48 21.05
N CYS A 81 5.01 3.62 19.78
CA CYS A 81 6.23 4.33 19.40
C CYS A 81 6.20 5.80 19.82
N ILE A 82 5.09 6.51 19.59
CA ILE A 82 4.92 7.92 19.98
C ILE A 82 5.04 8.08 21.50
N ALA A 83 4.40 7.21 22.28
CA ALA A 83 4.46 7.24 23.73
C ALA A 83 5.90 7.08 24.26
N ALA A 84 6.70 6.24 23.58
CA ALA A 84 8.10 6.01 23.89
C ALA A 84 9.05 7.08 23.29
N GLY A 85 8.53 8.06 22.55
CA GLY A 85 9.34 9.06 21.83
C GLY A 85 10.07 8.52 20.59
N PHE A 86 9.79 7.28 20.18
CA PHE A 86 10.42 6.67 19.01
C PHE A 86 9.93 7.30 17.72
N GLY A 87 10.90 7.70 16.89
CA GLY A 87 10.64 8.29 15.59
C GLY A 87 10.22 9.76 15.63
N ALA A 88 10.34 10.42 16.77
CA ALA A 88 10.16 11.86 16.88
C ALA A 88 11.31 12.60 16.20
N TYR A 89 11.03 13.27 15.08
CA TYR A 89 11.97 14.14 14.41
C TYR A 89 11.40 15.56 14.28
N PRO A 90 12.23 16.62 14.37
CA PRO A 90 11.76 17.96 14.02
C PRO A 90 11.19 17.95 12.59
N VAL A 91 10.09 18.66 12.35
CA VAL A 91 9.45 18.73 11.02
C VAL A 91 10.45 19.14 9.92
N ALA A 92 11.43 19.99 10.27
CA ALA A 92 12.51 20.41 9.38
C ALA A 92 13.38 19.25 8.84
N ALA A 93 13.43 18.12 9.54
CA ALA A 93 14.20 16.93 9.14
C ALA A 93 13.56 16.17 7.98
N LYS A 94 12.30 16.49 7.62
CA LYS A 94 11.53 15.89 6.51
C LYS A 94 11.61 14.37 6.54
N ALA A 95 11.23 13.78 7.68
CA ALA A 95 11.30 12.33 7.86
C ALA A 95 10.37 11.61 6.88
N ARG A 96 10.69 10.35 6.58
CA ARG A 96 9.88 9.48 5.72
C ARG A 96 9.67 8.14 6.39
N ALA A 97 8.47 7.57 6.22
CA ALA A 97 8.13 6.22 6.70
C ALA A 97 9.22 5.20 6.35
N GLY A 98 9.75 4.54 7.38
CA GLY A 98 10.84 3.57 7.32
C GLY A 98 12.24 4.15 7.02
N GLY A 99 12.32 5.33 6.41
CA GLY A 99 13.57 5.92 5.94
C GLY A 99 14.24 6.91 6.89
N GLY A 100 13.59 7.30 8.00
CA GLY A 100 14.14 8.28 8.93
C GLY A 100 14.19 9.70 8.34
N PRO A 101 14.96 10.61 8.97
CA PRO A 101 15.11 11.99 8.54
C PRO A 101 15.88 12.07 7.21
N THR A 102 15.42 12.92 6.30
CA THR A 102 16.08 13.13 4.99
C THR A 102 16.95 14.37 4.94
N LEU A 103 16.77 15.29 5.89
CA LEU A 103 17.60 16.47 6.09
C LEU A 103 18.26 16.43 7.46
N GLN A 104 19.45 17.02 7.55
CA GLN A 104 20.14 17.22 8.82
C GLN A 104 19.60 18.50 9.48
N CYS A 105 19.35 18.43 10.78
CA CYS A 105 19.00 19.59 11.58
C CYS A 105 19.84 19.56 12.86
N PRO A 106 20.28 20.72 13.35
CA PRO A 106 21.03 20.80 14.58
C PRO A 106 20.18 20.30 15.76
N PRO A 107 20.77 19.57 16.72
CA PRO A 107 20.07 19.19 17.93
C PRO A 107 19.66 20.45 18.72
N PRO A 108 18.52 20.43 19.43
CA PRO A 108 18.13 21.53 20.30
C PRO A 108 19.22 21.78 21.36
N SER A 109 19.49 23.04 21.67
CA SER A 109 20.56 23.41 22.62
C SER A 109 20.12 23.41 24.09
N SER A 110 18.82 23.30 24.36
CA SER A 110 18.27 23.22 25.72
C SER A 110 16.93 22.46 25.74
N PRO A 111 16.47 21.99 26.90
CA PRO A 111 15.15 21.37 27.06
C PRO A 111 13.99 22.28 26.64
N GLU A 112 14.06 23.58 26.92
CA GLU A 112 13.02 24.56 26.55
C GLU A 112 12.92 24.68 25.03
N LYS A 113 14.08 24.73 24.34
CA LYS A 113 14.11 24.72 22.88
C LYS A 113 13.56 23.42 22.33
N ALA A 114 13.92 22.28 22.91
CA ALA A 114 13.36 20.98 22.51
C ALA A 114 11.83 20.95 22.66
N ALA A 115 11.29 21.43 23.78
CA ALA A 115 9.84 21.49 24.00
C ALA A 115 9.11 22.45 23.04
N SER A 116 9.80 23.49 22.55
CA SER A 116 9.24 24.48 21.63
C SER A 116 9.22 24.04 20.16
N LEU A 117 9.98 23.00 19.80
CA LEU A 117 10.05 22.49 18.42
C LEU A 117 8.78 21.71 18.06
N GLU A 118 8.38 21.83 16.80
CA GLU A 118 7.36 20.96 16.23
C GLU A 118 8.02 19.65 15.73
N TYR A 119 7.48 18.52 16.20
CA TYR A 119 7.92 17.19 15.82
C TYR A 119 6.85 16.49 14.98
N ASP A 120 7.30 15.72 13.99
CA ASP A 120 6.51 14.70 13.34
C ASP A 120 7.00 13.30 13.72
N TYR A 121 6.15 12.31 13.43
CA TYR A 121 6.42 10.89 13.64
C TYR A 121 6.32 10.14 12.31
N GLU A 122 6.59 10.81 11.18
CA GLU A 122 6.38 10.22 9.85
C GLU A 122 7.26 8.99 9.61
N THR A 123 8.41 8.89 10.29
CA THR A 123 9.31 7.74 10.15
C THR A 123 8.72 6.41 10.63
N ILE A 124 7.85 6.43 11.64
CA ILE A 124 7.19 5.22 12.17
C ILE A 124 5.82 5.00 11.53
N ARG A 125 5.33 5.96 10.73
CA ARG A 125 4.01 5.89 10.12
C ARG A 125 3.95 4.67 9.22
N ASN A 126 3.00 3.79 9.52
CA ASN A 126 2.86 2.48 8.91
C ASN A 126 1.60 2.36 8.06
N ILE A 127 0.62 3.24 8.29
CA ILE A 127 -0.62 3.25 7.51
C ILE A 127 -1.13 4.66 7.22
N ASP A 128 -1.48 4.90 5.96
CA ASP A 128 -2.32 6.01 5.51
C ASP A 128 -3.69 5.47 5.10
N CYS A 129 -4.64 5.45 6.04
CA CYS A 129 -5.96 4.87 5.84
C CYS A 129 -6.73 5.51 4.68
N TYR A 130 -6.66 6.84 4.55
CA TYR A 130 -7.33 7.56 3.48
C TYR A 130 -6.68 7.24 2.12
N GLY A 131 -5.35 7.29 2.07
CA GLY A 131 -4.58 6.92 0.88
C GLY A 131 -4.88 5.49 0.43
N THR A 132 -4.91 4.52 1.35
CA THR A 132 -5.24 3.12 1.03
C THR A 132 -6.65 3.00 0.42
N ASP A 133 -7.63 3.69 0.98
CA ASP A 133 -9.03 3.53 0.60
C ASP A 133 -9.35 4.24 -0.72
N PHE A 134 -8.87 5.46 -0.90
CA PHE A 134 -9.31 6.35 -1.97
C PHE A 134 -8.29 6.57 -3.09
N CYS A 135 -7.05 6.07 -2.97
CA CYS A 135 -6.13 6.15 -4.11
C CYS A 135 -6.66 5.34 -5.31
N VAL A 136 -6.45 5.87 -6.50
CA VAL A 136 -6.92 5.25 -7.75
C VAL A 136 -6.07 4.04 -8.13
N ARG A 137 -4.75 4.13 -7.98
CA ARG A 137 -3.81 3.13 -8.49
C ARG A 137 -3.48 2.05 -7.46
N VAL A 138 -3.37 0.80 -7.92
CA VAL A 138 -2.83 -0.36 -7.19
C VAL A 138 -1.44 -0.03 -6.64
N ARG A 139 -0.58 0.57 -7.48
CA ARG A 139 0.77 0.94 -7.07
C ARG A 139 0.80 1.93 -5.91
N ASP A 140 -0.13 2.88 -5.88
CA ASP A 140 -0.17 3.89 -4.82
C ASP A 140 -0.74 3.29 -3.53
N GLY A 141 -1.79 2.46 -3.63
CA GLY A 141 -2.38 1.78 -2.48
C GLY A 141 -1.38 0.90 -1.75
N MET A 142 -0.51 0.21 -2.49
CA MET A 142 0.60 -0.54 -1.90
C MET A 142 1.56 0.33 -1.08
N ARG A 143 1.77 1.60 -1.46
CA ARG A 143 2.68 2.50 -0.73
C ARG A 143 2.08 3.07 0.54
N TYR A 144 0.76 3.09 0.64
CA TYR A 144 0.03 3.57 1.82
C TYR A 144 -0.21 2.47 2.85
N TRP A 145 -0.12 1.20 2.44
CA TRP A 145 -0.31 0.02 3.27
C TRP A 145 1.02 -0.56 3.76
N ASN A 146 1.20 -0.68 5.08
CA ASN A 146 2.42 -1.23 5.70
C ASN A 146 3.69 -0.47 5.27
N MET A 147 3.66 0.86 5.39
CA MET A 147 4.59 1.78 4.75
C MET A 147 6.07 1.54 5.12
N THR A 148 6.37 1.19 6.37
CA THR A 148 7.76 0.93 6.80
C THR A 148 8.30 -0.37 6.19
N VAL A 149 7.45 -1.41 6.09
CA VAL A 149 7.80 -2.65 5.40
C VAL A 149 7.94 -2.43 3.90
N GLN A 150 7.12 -1.58 3.29
CA GLN A 150 7.29 -1.21 1.88
C GLN A 150 8.62 -0.51 1.63
N TRP A 151 9.04 0.37 2.54
CA TRP A 151 10.37 0.97 2.49
C TRP A 151 11.45 -0.10 2.59
N TRP A 152 11.35 -1.02 3.56
CA TRP A 152 12.32 -2.10 3.74
C TRP A 152 12.41 -3.02 2.51
N LEU A 153 11.27 -3.47 1.98
CA LEU A 153 11.17 -4.25 0.74
C LEU A 153 11.81 -3.49 -0.43
N ALA A 154 11.57 -2.19 -0.55
CA ALA A 154 12.16 -1.39 -1.61
C ALA A 154 13.70 -1.27 -1.49
N GLN A 155 14.22 -1.08 -0.28
CA GLN A 155 15.67 -0.92 -0.06
C GLN A 155 16.44 -2.24 -0.19
N TYR A 156 15.94 -3.29 0.44
CA TYR A 156 16.72 -4.51 0.66
C TYR A 156 16.37 -5.65 -0.29
N ILE A 157 15.15 -5.66 -0.86
CA ILE A 157 14.67 -6.77 -1.69
C ILE A 157 14.49 -6.36 -3.16
N TYR A 158 13.76 -5.28 -3.43
CA TYR A 158 13.47 -4.86 -4.80
C TYR A 158 14.72 -4.37 -5.54
N LYS A 159 15.61 -3.66 -4.83
CA LYS A 159 16.89 -3.17 -5.38
C LYS A 159 17.90 -4.28 -5.67
N SER A 160 17.91 -5.32 -4.86
CA SER A 160 18.79 -6.49 -4.95
C SER A 160 18.24 -7.61 -5.84
N ALA A 161 17.02 -7.47 -6.35
CA ALA A 161 16.37 -8.47 -7.19
C ALA A 161 17.26 -8.87 -8.39
N PRO A 162 17.35 -10.17 -8.72
CA PRO A 162 18.30 -10.69 -9.72
C PRO A 162 17.93 -10.30 -11.18
N ALA A 163 16.73 -9.78 -11.40
CA ALA A 163 16.22 -9.41 -12.71
C ALA A 163 16.21 -7.89 -12.94
N ARG A 164 16.43 -7.46 -14.18
CA ARG A 164 16.31 -6.04 -14.57
C ARG A 164 14.88 -5.60 -14.89
N SER A 165 14.01 -6.53 -15.30
CA SER A 165 12.62 -6.25 -15.66
C SER A 165 11.80 -5.81 -14.45
N TYR A 166 11.05 -4.71 -14.58
CA TYR A 166 10.16 -4.19 -13.53
C TYR A 166 9.18 -5.26 -13.00
N VAL A 167 8.60 -6.05 -13.89
CA VAL A 167 7.63 -7.09 -13.52
C VAL A 167 8.31 -8.21 -12.73
N LEU A 168 9.48 -8.68 -13.18
CA LEU A 168 10.21 -9.73 -12.48
C LEU A 168 10.73 -9.27 -11.11
N ARG A 169 11.18 -8.02 -11.00
CA ARG A 169 11.56 -7.43 -9.70
C ARG A 169 10.37 -7.36 -8.75
N SER A 170 9.20 -6.95 -9.26
CA SER A 170 7.97 -6.89 -8.46
C SER A 170 7.54 -8.29 -8.02
N ALA A 171 7.59 -9.29 -8.90
CA ALA A 171 7.30 -10.68 -8.57
C ALA A 171 8.26 -11.25 -7.53
N TRP A 172 9.56 -10.97 -7.65
CA TRP A 172 10.56 -11.35 -6.65
C TRP A 172 10.27 -10.74 -5.28
N THR A 173 9.99 -9.44 -5.22
CA THR A 173 9.63 -8.76 -3.97
C THR A 173 8.36 -9.34 -3.36
N MET A 174 7.33 -9.60 -4.16
CA MET A 174 6.07 -10.16 -3.66
C MET A 174 6.19 -11.63 -3.23
N LEU A 175 7.04 -12.42 -3.87
CA LEU A 175 7.36 -13.78 -3.44
C LEU A 175 7.99 -13.79 -2.04
N LEU A 176 8.99 -12.93 -1.81
CA LEU A 176 9.63 -12.81 -0.50
C LEU A 176 8.70 -12.20 0.55
N SER A 177 7.83 -11.27 0.14
CA SER A 177 6.76 -10.77 1.01
C SER A 177 5.80 -11.88 1.43
N ALA A 178 5.39 -12.76 0.50
CA ALA A 178 4.54 -13.91 0.82
C ALA A 178 5.22 -14.86 1.81
N TYR A 179 6.49 -15.20 1.56
CA TYR A 179 7.29 -16.03 2.46
C TYR A 179 7.38 -15.44 3.87
N TRP A 180 7.55 -14.12 3.99
CA TRP A 180 7.58 -13.43 5.28
C TRP A 180 6.25 -13.54 6.05
N HIS A 181 5.11 -13.62 5.34
CA HIS A 181 3.82 -13.86 5.97
C HIS A 181 3.60 -15.32 6.40
N GLY A 182 4.27 -16.28 5.76
CA GLY A 182 4.29 -17.68 6.13
C GLY A 182 4.25 -18.63 4.94
N LEU A 183 4.19 -19.94 5.23
CA LEU A 183 4.24 -21.00 4.21
C LEU A 183 2.87 -21.41 3.66
N HIS A 184 1.79 -20.74 4.08
CA HIS A 184 0.44 -21.04 3.61
C HIS A 184 0.28 -20.65 2.12
N PRO A 185 -0.19 -21.57 1.26
CA PRO A 185 -0.32 -21.31 -0.18
C PRO A 185 -1.16 -20.08 -0.54
N GLY A 186 -2.17 -19.76 0.26
CA GLY A 186 -3.02 -18.59 0.09
C GLY A 186 -2.22 -17.28 0.03
N TYR A 187 -1.15 -17.13 0.83
CA TYR A 187 -0.27 -15.96 0.75
C TYR A 187 0.39 -15.85 -0.62
N TYR A 188 0.97 -16.94 -1.12
CA TYR A 188 1.64 -16.94 -2.41
C TYR A 188 0.67 -16.59 -3.54
N LEU A 189 -0.54 -17.16 -3.53
CA LEU A 189 -1.57 -16.85 -4.52
C LEU A 189 -1.95 -15.36 -4.49
N SER A 190 -2.15 -14.78 -3.31
CA SER A 190 -2.50 -13.37 -3.15
C SER A 190 -1.38 -12.43 -3.59
N PHE A 191 -0.17 -12.63 -3.06
CA PHE A 191 0.96 -11.74 -3.34
C PHE A 191 1.43 -11.84 -4.80
N LEU A 192 1.44 -13.03 -5.40
CA LEU A 192 1.84 -13.20 -6.80
C LEU A 192 0.78 -12.73 -7.80
N THR A 193 -0.43 -12.42 -7.34
CA THR A 193 -1.44 -11.72 -8.17
C THR A 193 -1.13 -10.22 -8.32
N ILE A 194 -0.44 -9.61 -7.33
CA ILE A 194 -0.10 -8.18 -7.34
C ILE A 194 0.72 -7.76 -8.57
N PRO A 195 1.83 -8.44 -8.94
CA PRO A 195 2.62 -8.07 -10.12
C PRO A 195 1.82 -8.10 -11.43
N LEU A 196 0.86 -9.03 -11.57
CA LEU A 196 -0.03 -9.09 -12.72
C LEU A 196 -0.93 -7.85 -12.78
N CYS A 197 -1.57 -7.48 -11.66
CA CYS A 197 -2.38 -6.26 -11.57
C CYS A 197 -1.56 -4.99 -11.85
N LEU A 198 -0.33 -4.89 -11.33
CA LEU A 198 0.57 -3.76 -11.60
C LEU A 198 0.98 -3.68 -13.08
N ALA A 199 1.25 -4.82 -13.72
CA ALA A 199 1.57 -4.87 -15.14
C ALA A 199 0.36 -4.44 -16.00
N ALA A 200 -0.83 -4.95 -15.68
CA ALA A 200 -2.07 -4.59 -16.36
C ALA A 200 -2.38 -3.09 -16.23
N GLU A 201 -2.37 -2.56 -15.00
CA GLU A 201 -2.57 -1.14 -14.71
C GLU A 201 -1.60 -0.27 -15.49
N GLY A 202 -0.29 -0.56 -15.41
CA GLY A 202 0.73 0.27 -16.04
C GLY A 202 0.61 0.33 -17.57
N ARG A 203 0.26 -0.79 -18.22
CA ARG A 203 0.08 -0.84 -19.68
C ARG A 203 -1.20 -0.15 -20.11
N LEU A 204 -2.31 -0.41 -19.43
CA LEU A 204 -3.61 0.17 -19.77
C LEU A 204 -3.58 1.70 -19.57
N GLU A 205 -3.01 2.18 -18.46
CA GLU A 205 -2.84 3.62 -18.20
C GLU A 205 -1.99 4.31 -19.26
N SER A 206 -0.88 3.67 -19.67
CA SER A 206 -0.01 4.24 -20.70
C SER A 206 -0.68 4.29 -22.07
N ALA A 207 -1.58 3.36 -22.38
CA ALA A 207 -2.25 3.29 -23.66
C ALA A 207 -3.43 4.27 -23.76
N LEU A 208 -4.24 4.37 -22.71
CA LEU A 208 -5.57 4.99 -22.78
C LEU A 208 -5.65 6.33 -22.05
N ARG A 209 -5.10 6.46 -20.84
CA ARG A 209 -5.41 7.59 -19.94
C ARG A 209 -5.12 8.95 -20.58
N GLY A 210 -3.98 9.08 -21.26
CA GLY A 210 -3.55 10.32 -21.91
C GLY A 210 -4.40 10.73 -23.12
N ARG A 211 -5.24 9.84 -23.65
CA ARG A 211 -6.13 10.09 -24.80
C ARG A 211 -7.54 10.51 -24.38
N LEU A 212 -7.84 10.51 -23.09
CA LEU A 212 -9.17 10.81 -22.57
C LEU A 212 -9.35 12.31 -22.36
N SER A 213 -10.57 12.79 -22.65
CA SER A 213 -11.02 14.14 -22.27
C SER A 213 -10.99 14.32 -20.74
N PRO A 214 -11.09 15.56 -20.21
CA PRO A 214 -11.16 15.78 -18.76
C PRO A 214 -12.29 15.00 -18.08
N GLY A 215 -13.47 14.91 -18.71
CA GLY A 215 -14.57 14.08 -18.22
C GLY A 215 -14.25 12.59 -18.27
N GLY A 216 -13.62 12.14 -19.35
CA GLY A 216 -13.15 10.75 -19.49
C GLY A 216 -12.10 10.36 -18.44
N GLN A 217 -11.21 11.27 -18.06
CA GLN A 217 -10.22 11.03 -17.00
C GLN A 217 -10.87 10.88 -15.61
N LYS A 218 -11.95 11.63 -15.32
CA LYS A 218 -12.73 11.44 -14.08
C LYS A 218 -13.42 10.07 -14.04
N ALA A 219 -14.05 9.68 -15.15
CA ALA A 219 -14.67 8.35 -15.27
C ALA A 219 -13.62 7.23 -15.14
N TRP A 220 -12.45 7.42 -15.78
CA TRP A 220 -11.31 6.53 -15.64
C TRP A 220 -10.86 6.36 -14.20
N ASP A 221 -10.73 7.46 -13.45
CA ASP A 221 -10.30 7.44 -12.05
C ASP A 221 -11.27 6.64 -11.17
N TRP A 222 -12.57 6.85 -11.36
CA TRP A 222 -13.58 6.08 -10.63
C TRP A 222 -13.56 4.59 -10.98
N VAL A 223 -13.49 4.25 -12.28
CA VAL A 223 -13.42 2.86 -12.74
C VAL A 223 -12.15 2.19 -12.24
N HIS A 224 -10.99 2.85 -12.32
CA HIS A 224 -9.72 2.30 -11.84
C HIS A 224 -9.71 2.11 -10.33
N TRP A 225 -10.22 3.08 -9.58
CA TRP A 225 -10.40 2.94 -8.13
C TRP A 225 -11.29 1.74 -7.80
N PHE A 226 -12.42 1.58 -8.50
CA PHE A 226 -13.34 0.46 -8.29
C PHE A 226 -12.64 -0.87 -8.57
N LEU A 227 -11.98 -1.01 -9.73
CA LEU A 227 -11.25 -2.23 -10.11
C LEU A 227 -10.11 -2.55 -9.14
N LYS A 228 -9.36 -1.53 -8.69
CA LYS A 228 -8.33 -1.67 -7.64
C LYS A 228 -8.93 -2.26 -6.37
N MET A 229 -10.03 -1.69 -5.88
CA MET A 229 -10.69 -2.19 -4.67
C MET A 229 -11.15 -3.64 -4.84
N ARG A 230 -11.78 -3.99 -5.98
CA ARG A 230 -12.18 -5.38 -6.28
C ARG A 230 -10.99 -6.33 -6.36
N ALA A 231 -9.86 -5.90 -6.91
CA ALA A 231 -8.65 -6.69 -6.93
C ALA A 231 -8.08 -6.91 -5.52
N TYR A 232 -8.12 -5.90 -4.65
CA TYR A 232 -7.73 -6.04 -3.25
C TYR A 232 -8.66 -6.97 -2.49
N ASP A 233 -9.98 -6.85 -2.68
CA ASP A 233 -10.96 -7.77 -2.08
C ASP A 233 -10.65 -9.22 -2.45
N TYR A 234 -10.41 -9.48 -3.74
CA TYR A 234 -10.10 -10.79 -4.28
C TYR A 234 -8.78 -11.37 -3.75
N MET A 235 -7.72 -10.56 -3.71
CA MET A 235 -6.43 -10.97 -3.15
C MET A 235 -6.51 -11.17 -1.64
N CYS A 236 -7.35 -10.39 -0.92
CA CYS A 236 -7.57 -10.58 0.50
C CYS A 236 -8.14 -11.98 0.79
N MET A 237 -9.06 -12.47 -0.04
CA MET A 237 -9.63 -13.82 0.15
C MET A 237 -8.55 -14.91 0.17
N GLY A 238 -7.58 -14.88 -0.74
CA GLY A 238 -6.45 -15.81 -0.69
C GLY A 238 -5.59 -15.64 0.57
N PHE A 239 -5.41 -14.40 1.04
CA PHE A 239 -4.59 -14.11 2.21
C PHE A 239 -5.25 -14.62 3.50
N VAL A 240 -6.58 -14.49 3.63
CA VAL A 240 -7.30 -14.86 4.85
C VAL A 240 -7.74 -16.32 4.87
N LEU A 241 -7.90 -16.98 3.72
CA LEU A 241 -8.28 -18.39 3.66
C LEU A 241 -7.12 -19.35 3.93
N LEU A 242 -5.88 -18.91 3.69
CA LEU A 242 -4.61 -19.61 3.94
C LEU A 242 -4.40 -20.87 3.08
N SER A 243 -5.38 -21.77 2.99
CA SER A 243 -5.26 -23.04 2.29
C SER A 243 -5.39 -22.86 0.77
N LEU A 244 -4.69 -23.72 0.03
CA LEU A 244 -4.79 -23.78 -1.42
C LEU A 244 -6.21 -24.15 -1.86
N ALA A 245 -6.79 -25.17 -1.22
CA ALA A 245 -8.09 -25.71 -1.58
C ALA A 245 -9.21 -24.68 -1.41
N ASP A 246 -9.29 -24.02 -0.24
CA ASP A 246 -10.33 -23.03 0.04
C ASP A 246 -10.20 -21.81 -0.87
N THR A 247 -8.95 -21.36 -1.10
CA THR A 247 -8.68 -20.22 -1.97
C THR A 247 -9.11 -20.52 -3.41
N LEU A 248 -8.70 -21.67 -3.96
CA LEU A 248 -9.08 -22.06 -5.32
C LEU A 248 -10.57 -22.33 -5.44
N ARG A 249 -11.21 -22.94 -4.43
CA ARG A 249 -12.65 -23.16 -4.40
C ARG A 249 -13.41 -21.84 -4.44
N TYR A 250 -13.03 -20.88 -3.60
CA TYR A 250 -13.63 -19.55 -3.60
C TYR A 250 -13.42 -18.84 -4.94
N TRP A 251 -12.18 -18.77 -5.44
CA TRP A 251 -11.87 -18.11 -6.71
C TRP A 251 -12.54 -18.77 -7.92
N ALA A 252 -12.63 -20.10 -7.95
CA ALA A 252 -13.37 -20.83 -8.99
C ALA A 252 -14.86 -20.49 -8.98
N SER A 253 -15.47 -20.33 -7.80
CA SER A 253 -16.89 -19.96 -7.68
C SER A 253 -17.21 -18.57 -8.25
N ILE A 254 -16.22 -17.70 -8.34
CA ILE A 254 -16.30 -16.38 -8.98
C ILE A 254 -15.52 -16.32 -10.31
N TYR A 255 -15.26 -17.49 -10.90
CA TYR A 255 -14.66 -17.67 -12.22
C TYR A 255 -13.29 -17.03 -12.41
N PHE A 256 -12.49 -16.92 -11.35
CA PHE A 256 -11.16 -16.26 -11.38
C PHE A 256 -11.21 -14.86 -12.02
N CYS A 257 -12.32 -14.13 -11.82
CA CYS A 257 -12.66 -12.95 -12.61
C CYS A 257 -11.57 -11.87 -12.61
N ILE A 258 -10.88 -11.64 -11.49
CA ILE A 258 -9.80 -10.64 -11.39
C ILE A 258 -8.56 -11.05 -12.19
N HIS A 259 -8.19 -12.34 -12.23
CA HIS A 259 -7.08 -12.80 -13.07
C HIS A 259 -7.39 -12.60 -14.54
N PHE A 260 -8.60 -12.97 -15.00
CA PHE A 260 -9.01 -12.76 -16.38
C PHE A 260 -9.11 -11.28 -16.74
N LEU A 261 -9.68 -10.44 -15.86
CA LEU A 261 -9.75 -8.99 -16.05
C LEU A 261 -8.35 -8.38 -16.16
N ALA A 262 -7.41 -8.78 -15.30
CA ALA A 262 -6.04 -8.28 -15.35
C ALA A 262 -5.31 -8.72 -16.64
N LEU A 263 -5.48 -9.97 -17.07
CA LEU A 263 -4.92 -10.47 -18.33
C LEU A 263 -5.53 -9.76 -19.55
N ALA A 264 -6.84 -9.54 -19.56
CA ALA A 264 -7.52 -8.80 -20.62
C ALA A 264 -7.06 -7.34 -20.68
N ALA A 265 -6.97 -6.66 -19.53
CA ALA A 265 -6.46 -5.29 -19.43
C ALA A 265 -5.00 -5.19 -19.88
N LEU A 266 -4.17 -6.17 -19.52
CA LEU A 266 -2.79 -6.27 -19.98
C LEU A 266 -2.72 -6.46 -21.50
N GLY A 267 -3.50 -7.39 -22.06
CA GLY A 267 -3.57 -7.64 -23.50
C GLY A 267 -4.04 -6.43 -24.29
N LEU A 268 -5.10 -5.76 -23.82
CA LEU A 268 -5.60 -4.52 -24.40
C LEU A 268 -4.54 -3.40 -24.35
N GLY A 269 -3.89 -3.22 -23.20
CA GLY A 269 -2.82 -2.23 -23.05
C GLY A 269 -1.64 -2.49 -24.00
N LEU A 270 -1.30 -3.76 -24.24
CA LEU A 270 -0.27 -4.15 -25.21
C LEU A 270 -0.71 -3.91 -26.66
N ALA A 271 -1.93 -4.32 -27.03
CA ALA A 271 -2.48 -4.15 -28.37
C ALA A 271 -2.58 -2.68 -28.79
N LEU A 272 -2.86 -1.79 -27.82
CA LEU A 272 -2.96 -0.34 -28.04
C LEU A 272 -1.59 0.39 -27.98
N GLY A 273 -0.48 -0.35 -27.91
CA GLY A 273 0.87 0.22 -27.90
C GLY A 273 1.31 0.84 -26.57
N GLY A 274 0.70 0.42 -25.45
CA GLY A 274 1.05 0.89 -24.11
C GLY A 274 2.54 0.65 -23.79
N GLY A 275 3.25 1.73 -23.47
CA GLY A 275 4.68 1.69 -23.17
C GLY A 275 4.99 0.92 -21.88
N SER A 276 6.25 0.47 -21.74
CA SER A 276 6.71 -0.12 -20.49
C SER A 276 6.68 0.92 -19.35
N PRO A 277 6.22 0.57 -18.12
CA PRO A 277 6.19 1.48 -16.97
C PRO A 277 7.52 2.20 -16.70
N SER A 278 8.65 1.58 -17.09
CA SER A 278 9.99 2.14 -16.91
C SER A 278 10.31 3.34 -17.82
N ARG A 279 9.66 3.47 -18.99
CA ARG A 279 10.01 4.52 -19.98
C ARG A 279 9.54 5.91 -19.58
N ARG A 280 8.52 6.02 -18.72
CA ARG A 280 7.92 7.32 -18.33
C ARG A 280 8.84 8.17 -17.45
N LYS A 281 9.75 7.55 -16.67
CA LYS A 281 10.70 8.28 -15.82
C LYS A 281 11.76 9.06 -16.63
N ALA A 282 12.02 8.64 -17.87
CA ALA A 282 12.94 9.35 -18.77
C ALA A 282 12.26 10.52 -19.50
N ALA A 283 10.94 10.48 -19.69
CA ALA A 283 10.20 11.48 -20.45
C ALA A 283 9.73 12.70 -19.62
N SER A 284 9.88 12.66 -18.29
CA SER A 284 9.37 13.70 -17.38
C SER A 284 10.46 14.47 -16.63
N GLN A 285 11.72 14.41 -17.05
CA GLN A 285 12.70 15.42 -16.64
C GLN A 285 12.70 16.54 -17.68
N PRO A 286 12.30 17.77 -17.33
CA PRO A 286 12.66 18.92 -18.14
C PRO A 286 14.18 19.00 -18.16
N THR A 287 14.75 19.11 -19.36
CA THR A 287 16.17 19.39 -19.58
C THR A 287 16.54 20.66 -18.82
N SER A 288 17.09 20.54 -17.61
CA SER A 288 17.73 21.67 -16.96
C SER A 288 19.04 21.91 -17.69
N LEU A 289 19.05 22.90 -18.57
CA LEU A 289 20.28 23.51 -19.08
C LEU A 289 21.08 24.00 -17.87
N ALA A 290 22.13 23.26 -17.51
CA ALA A 290 23.15 23.74 -16.60
C ALA A 290 24.05 24.70 -17.37
N PRO A 291 24.43 25.87 -16.81
CA PRO A 291 25.42 26.72 -17.45
C PRO A 291 26.79 26.07 -17.39
N GLU A 292 27.46 26.18 -18.52
CA GLU A 292 28.83 25.82 -18.84
C GLU A 292 29.81 26.31 -17.77
N LYS A 293 30.64 25.39 -17.23
CA LYS A 293 31.78 25.76 -16.40
C LYS A 293 32.81 26.47 -17.29
N LEU A 294 32.95 27.78 -17.11
CA LEU A 294 34.15 28.50 -17.49
C LEU A 294 35.34 27.89 -16.74
N ARG A 295 36.24 27.30 -17.52
CA ARG A 295 37.66 27.14 -17.17
C ARG A 295 38.26 28.53 -17.04
N GLU A 296 39.00 28.76 -15.98
CA GLU A 296 40.23 29.57 -16.02
C GLU A 296 41.13 29.17 -14.84
N GLU A 297 42.33 28.73 -15.25
CA GLU A 297 43.63 28.55 -14.55
C GLU A 297 43.75 27.60 -13.35
#